data_AF-A0A1M6GLP3-F1
#
_entry.id   AF-A0A1M6GLP3-F1
#
_cell.length_a   1.000
_cell.length_b   1.000
_cell.length_c   1.000
_cell.angle_alpha   90.00
_cell.angle_beta   90.00
_cell.angle_gamma   90.00
#
_symmetry.space_group_name_H-M   'P 1'
#
loop_
_entity.id
_entity.type
_entity.pdbx_description
1 polymer ?
#
loop_
_entity_poly.entity_id
_entity_poly.type
_entity_poly.pdbx_seq_one_letter_code
_entity_poly.pdbx_strand_id
1 'polypeptide(L)'
;MDEEWSRRTREPHLRAVSASRHRDGHWWWVGVDVMEFVRTEPLESELRRRIAEALAGVGGVTGVEEEDREVWTVTGTPAGRALVEAVAQVVDDLADRTRGAF
;
A
#
# COMPACT_ATOMS: atom_id res chain seq x y z
N MET A 1 8.00 11.88 10.99
CA MET A 1 6.81 11.05 11.01
C MET A 1 6.14 11.36 12.32
N ASP A 2 4.90 11.82 12.25
CA ASP A 2 4.14 12.17 13.44
C ASP A 2 3.13 11.07 13.81
N GLU A 3 2.79 10.22 12.83
CA GLU A 3 1.89 9.08 12.99
C GLU A 3 2.32 7.95 12.06
N GLU A 4 2.23 6.70 12.54
CA GLU A 4 2.56 5.51 11.77
C GLU A 4 1.59 4.37 12.11
N TRP A 5 1.15 3.66 11.08
CA TRP A 5 0.36 2.45 11.14
C TRP A 5 1.04 1.37 10.33
N SER A 6 1.14 0.16 10.86
CA SER A 6 1.67 -0.98 10.13
C SER A 6 0.90 -2.25 10.43
N ARG A 7 0.74 -3.10 9.41
CA ARG A 7 0.16 -4.42 9.56
C ARG A 7 1.24 -5.41 9.97
N ARG A 8 1.13 -5.97 11.18
CA ARG A 8 1.99 -7.08 11.61
C ARG A 8 1.45 -8.40 11.06
N THR A 9 2.31 -9.16 10.38
CA THR A 9 1.94 -10.45 9.76
C THR A 9 3.04 -11.49 10.00
N ARG A 10 2.72 -12.77 9.76
CA ARG A 10 3.70 -13.87 9.78
C ARG A 10 4.46 -14.02 8.46
N GLU A 11 4.05 -13.30 7.42
CA GLU A 11 4.63 -13.31 6.07
C GLU A 11 4.96 -11.85 5.68
N PRO A 12 5.87 -11.15 6.38
CA PRO A 12 6.06 -9.70 6.22
C PRO A 12 6.39 -9.32 4.76
N HIS A 13 7.30 -10.03 4.12
CA HIS A 13 7.67 -9.86 2.71
C HIS A 13 6.49 -9.99 1.71
N LEU A 14 5.41 -10.67 2.07
CA LEU A 14 4.23 -10.85 1.21
C LEU A 14 3.06 -9.97 1.60
N ARG A 15 2.96 -9.59 2.86
CA ARG A 15 1.71 -9.16 3.48
C ARG A 15 1.86 -7.90 4.32
N ALA A 16 3.07 -7.42 4.58
CA ALA A 16 3.26 -6.17 5.30
C ALA A 16 2.83 -4.98 4.44
N VAL A 17 2.18 -4.05 5.13
CA VAL A 17 1.74 -2.76 4.61
C VAL A 17 1.95 -1.76 5.73
N SER A 18 2.48 -0.60 5.41
CA SER A 18 2.64 0.50 6.36
C SER A 18 2.08 1.79 5.78
N ALA A 19 1.61 2.68 6.65
CA ALA A 19 1.24 4.04 6.32
C ALA A 19 1.87 4.97 7.36
N SER A 20 2.54 6.01 6.90
CA SER A 20 3.30 6.89 7.77
C SER A 20 3.10 8.36 7.34
N ARG A 21 2.69 9.22 8.27
CA ARG A 21 2.35 10.62 7.98
C ARG A 21 3.59 11.49 7.98
N HIS A 22 3.75 12.30 6.93
CA HIS A 22 4.81 13.30 6.87
C HIS A 22 4.67 14.32 8.02
N ARG A 23 5.78 14.88 8.50
CA ARG A 23 5.78 15.84 9.64
C ARG A 23 4.99 17.11 9.34
N ASP A 24 4.92 17.49 8.07
CA ASP A 24 4.14 18.66 7.64
C ASP A 24 2.63 18.35 7.52
N GLY A 25 2.22 17.10 7.77
CA GLY A 25 0.82 16.69 7.89
C GLY A 25 0.02 16.64 6.58
N HIS A 26 0.60 17.04 5.45
CA HIS A 26 -0.11 17.19 4.18
C HIS A 26 -0.29 15.89 3.38
N TRP A 27 0.52 14.86 3.67
CA TRP A 27 0.44 13.58 2.97
C TRP A 27 0.91 12.40 3.81
N TRP A 28 0.57 11.21 3.33
CA TRP A 28 0.97 9.91 3.84
C TRP A 28 1.86 9.21 2.83
N TRP A 29 2.87 8.50 3.32
CA TRP A 29 3.56 7.45 2.58
C TRP A 29 2.96 6.10 2.93
N VAL A 30 2.57 5.35 1.91
CA VAL A 30 2.08 3.98 2.03
C VAL A 30 3.08 3.02 1.41
N GLY A 31 3.71 2.20 2.23
CA GLY A 31 4.67 1.18 1.81
C GLY A 31 4.01 -0.20 1.68
N VAL A 32 4.34 -0.93 0.62
CA VAL A 32 3.78 -2.26 0.31
C VAL A 32 4.91 -3.26 0.00
N ASP A 33 5.36 -4.03 1.00
CA ASP A 33 6.56 -4.87 0.91
C ASP A 33 6.54 -5.89 -0.24
N VAL A 34 5.37 -6.44 -0.61
CA VAL A 34 5.28 -7.44 -1.69
C VAL A 34 5.74 -6.92 -3.06
N MET A 35 5.69 -5.60 -3.26
CA MET A 35 6.07 -4.93 -4.50
C MET A 35 7.59 -4.91 -4.73
N GLU A 36 8.40 -5.21 -3.72
CA GLU A 36 9.85 -5.36 -3.85
C GLU A 36 10.21 -6.55 -4.74
N PHE A 37 9.39 -7.59 -4.67
CA PHE A 37 9.70 -8.91 -5.21
C PHE A 37 8.89 -9.26 -6.46
N VAL A 38 7.64 -8.80 -6.56
CA VAL A 38 6.81 -9.08 -7.75
C VAL A 38 7.26 -8.20 -8.91
N ARG A 39 7.89 -8.84 -9.91
CA ARG A 39 8.46 -8.16 -11.10
C ARG A 39 7.98 -8.72 -12.44
N THR A 40 6.93 -9.51 -12.41
CA THR A 40 6.44 -10.27 -13.57
C THR A 40 5.03 -9.83 -13.96
N GLU A 41 4.85 -9.59 -15.24
CA GLU A 41 3.54 -9.30 -15.81
C GLU A 41 2.71 -10.59 -15.99
N PRO A 42 1.37 -10.52 -15.86
CA PRO A 42 0.55 -9.32 -15.63
C PRO A 42 0.40 -8.92 -14.14
N LEU A 43 1.04 -9.63 -13.22
CA LEU A 43 0.79 -9.50 -11.78
C LEU A 43 1.29 -8.17 -11.20
N GLU A 44 2.46 -7.69 -11.65
CA GLU A 44 3.00 -6.40 -11.23
C GLU A 44 2.05 -5.24 -11.57
N SER A 45 1.65 -5.12 -12.84
CA SER A 45 0.71 -4.07 -13.26
C SER A 45 -0.66 -4.19 -12.58
N GLU A 46 -1.14 -5.41 -12.32
CA GLU A 46 -2.39 -5.64 -11.62
C GLU A 46 -2.33 -5.16 -10.15
N LEU A 47 -1.25 -5.47 -9.44
CA LEU A 47 -1.04 -5.01 -8.07
C LEU A 47 -1.00 -3.49 -8.01
N ARG A 48 -0.18 -2.84 -8.85
CA ARG A 48 -0.05 -1.37 -8.89
C ARG A 48 -1.39 -0.68 -9.10
N ARG A 49 -2.16 -1.15 -10.09
CA ARG A 49 -3.49 -0.61 -10.38
C ARG A 49 -4.45 -0.80 -9.19
N ARG A 50 -4.53 -2.01 -8.63
CA ARG A 50 -5.47 -2.30 -7.53
C ARG A 50 -5.10 -1.56 -6.24
N ILE A 51 -3.80 -1.39 -5.96
CA ILE A 51 -3.32 -0.60 -4.81
C ILE A 51 -3.74 0.87 -4.98
N ALA A 52 -3.48 1.45 -6.15
CA ALA A 52 -3.87 2.84 -6.42
C ALA A 52 -5.40 3.06 -6.33
N GLU A 53 -6.19 2.14 -6.89
CA GLU A 53 -7.66 2.16 -6.79
C GLU A 53 -8.14 2.02 -5.33
N ALA A 54 -7.55 1.11 -4.56
CA ALA A 54 -7.91 0.91 -3.15
C ALA A 54 -7.60 2.15 -2.31
N LEU A 55 -6.43 2.78 -2.51
CA LEU A 55 -6.07 4.02 -1.84
C LEU A 55 -7.00 5.17 -2.21
N ALA A 56 -7.31 5.34 -3.49
CA ALA A 56 -8.22 6.39 -3.96
C ALA A 56 -9.65 6.22 -3.42
N GLY A 57 -10.05 4.98 -3.08
CA GLY A 57 -11.34 4.68 -2.48
C GLY A 57 -11.44 4.96 -0.97
N VAL A 58 -10.33 5.25 -0.29
CA VAL A 58 -10.35 5.54 1.16
C VAL A 58 -10.95 6.92 1.43
N GLY A 59 -11.91 6.99 2.34
CA GLY A 59 -12.53 8.24 2.76
C GLY A 59 -11.50 9.27 3.23
N GLY A 60 -11.57 10.48 2.67
CA GLY A 60 -10.64 11.58 2.98
C GLY A 60 -9.42 11.67 2.06
N VAL A 61 -9.20 10.71 1.17
CA VAL A 61 -8.17 10.79 0.12
C VAL A 61 -8.59 11.75 -0.97
N THR A 62 -7.65 12.61 -1.39
CA THR A 62 -7.84 13.57 -2.50
C THR A 62 -6.89 13.34 -3.68
N GLY A 63 -5.84 12.55 -3.48
CA GLY A 63 -4.87 12.22 -4.52
C GLY A 63 -4.00 11.05 -4.10
N VAL A 64 -3.60 10.26 -5.09
CA VAL A 64 -2.71 9.10 -4.95
C VAL A 64 -1.69 9.18 -6.07
N GLU A 65 -0.42 9.18 -5.71
CA GLU A 65 0.70 9.18 -6.64
C GLU A 65 1.63 8.03 -6.27
N GLU A 66 2.11 7.31 -7.27
CA GLU A 66 3.17 6.34 -7.07
C GLU A 66 4.52 7.09 -7.05
N GLU A 67 5.20 7.06 -5.91
CA GLU A 67 6.48 7.74 -5.72
C GLU A 67 7.65 6.81 -6.07
N ASP A 68 7.52 5.54 -5.67
CA ASP A 68 8.39 4.43 -6.07
C ASP A 68 7.53 3.16 -6.18
N ARG A 69 8.09 2.08 -6.70
CA ARG A 69 7.42 0.80 -6.94
C ARG A 69 6.69 0.25 -5.72
N GLU A 70 7.26 0.48 -4.54
CA GLU A 70 6.76 -0.01 -3.26
C GLU A 70 6.07 1.08 -2.44
N VAL A 71 6.08 2.33 -2.92
CA VAL A 71 5.69 3.50 -2.12
C VAL A 71 4.72 4.39 -2.88
N TRP A 72 3.56 4.63 -2.27
CA TRP A 72 2.58 5.60 -2.73
C TRP A 72 2.53 6.80 -1.81
N THR A 73 2.48 7.99 -2.39
CA THR A 73 2.13 9.23 -1.70
C THR A 73 0.62 9.44 -1.80
N VAL A 74 -0.02 9.68 -0.65
CA VAL A 74 -1.47 9.89 -0.53
C VAL A 74 -1.74 11.25 0.11
N THR A 75 -2.49 12.10 -0.59
CA THR A 75 -2.88 13.43 -0.10
C THR A 75 -4.31 13.44 0.44
N GLY A 76 -4.60 14.40 1.32
CA GLY A 76 -5.91 14.58 1.93
C GLY A 76 -5.87 14.36 3.45
N THR A 77 -7.01 13.98 4.03
CA THR A 77 -7.15 13.72 5.47
C THR A 77 -7.66 12.30 5.79
N PRO A 78 -7.15 11.24 5.13
CA PRO A 78 -7.52 9.88 5.48
C PRO A 78 -6.95 9.49 6.85
N ALA A 79 -7.59 8.52 7.49
CA ALA A 79 -7.01 7.84 8.65
C ALA A 79 -5.93 6.85 8.18
N GLY A 80 -4.73 6.90 8.76
CA GLY A 80 -3.61 6.01 8.37
C GLY A 80 -3.97 4.53 8.45
N ARG A 81 -4.72 4.14 9.48
CA ARG A 81 -5.26 2.77 9.62
C ARG A 81 -6.11 2.34 8.42
N ALA A 82 -6.96 3.23 7.90
CA ALA A 82 -7.83 2.91 6.77
C ALA A 82 -7.03 2.70 5.47
N LEU A 83 -5.93 3.44 5.29
CA LEU A 83 -4.99 3.21 4.17
C LEU A 83 -4.36 1.81 4.25
N VAL A 84 -3.87 1.44 5.44
CA VAL A 84 -3.28 0.11 5.67
C VAL A 84 -4.30 -1.00 5.43
N GLU A 85 -5.52 -0.87 5.96
CA GLU A 85 -6.57 -1.88 5.80
C GLU A 85 -7.01 -2.04 4.33
N ALA A 86 -7.15 -0.94 3.58
CA ALA A 86 -7.53 -0.98 2.17
C ALA A 86 -6.48 -1.70 1.30
N VAL A 87 -5.20 -1.39 1.48
CA VAL A 87 -4.12 -2.03 0.72
C VAL A 87 -3.90 -3.48 1.18
N ALA A 88 -4.02 -3.75 2.48
CA ALA A 88 -3.93 -5.10 3.03
C ALA A 88 -4.93 -6.06 2.37
N GLN A 89 -6.15 -5.60 2.07
CA GLN A 89 -7.15 -6.39 1.36
C GLN A 89 -6.67 -6.77 -0.06
N VAL A 90 -6.08 -5.82 -0.79
CA VAL A 90 -5.54 -6.09 -2.15
C VAL A 90 -4.45 -7.16 -2.11
N VAL A 91 -3.52 -7.01 -1.16
CA VAL A 91 -2.40 -7.95 -0.99
C VAL A 91 -2.89 -9.33 -0.56
N ASP A 92 -3.92 -9.41 0.29
CA ASP A 92 -4.51 -10.68 0.71
C ASP A 92 -5.27 -11.37 -0.43
N ASP A 93 -6.02 -10.63 -1.24
CA ASP A 93 -6.74 -11.16 -2.41
C ASP A 93 -5.80 -11.78 -3.45
N LEU A 94 -4.56 -11.29 -3.52
CA LEU A 94 -3.55 -11.74 -4.48
C LEU A 94 -2.49 -12.64 -3.85
N ALA A 95 -2.59 -12.97 -2.57
CA ALA A 95 -1.54 -13.66 -1.81
C ALA A 95 -1.14 -15.02 -2.41
N ASP A 96 -2.09 -15.78 -2.94
CA ASP A 96 -1.78 -17.09 -3.55
C ASP A 96 -0.99 -16.95 -4.85
N ARG A 97 -1.25 -15.89 -5.61
CA ARG A 97 -0.53 -15.58 -6.86
C ARG A 97 0.85 -14.99 -6.56
N THR A 98 0.95 -14.11 -5.56
CA THR A 98 2.24 -13.52 -5.18
C THR A 98 3.17 -14.56 -4.58
N ARG A 99 2.70 -15.52 -3.78
CA ARG A 99 3.53 -16.64 -3.30
C ARG A 99 4.21 -17.45 -4.41
N GLY A 100 3.57 -17.58 -5.57
CA GLY A 100 4.14 -18.29 -6.73
C GLY A 100 5.08 -17.44 -7.59
N ALA A 101 5.21 -16.15 -7.28
CA ALA A 101 6.05 -15.19 -8.00
C ALA A 101 7.35 -14.85 -7.25
N PHE A 102 7.54 -15.42 -6.06
CA PHE A 102 8.73 -15.32 -5.22
C PHE A 102 9.63 -16.55 -5.39
#